data_AF-A0A7X6LZQ9-F1
#
_entry.id   AF-A0A7X6LZQ9-F1
#
_cell.length_a   1.000
_cell.length_b   1.000
_cell.length_c   1.000
_cell.angle_alpha   90.00
_cell.angle_beta   90.00
_cell.angle_gamma   90.00
#
_symmetry.space_group_name_H-M   'P 1'
#
loop_
_entity.id
_entity.type
_entity.pdbx_description
1 polymer ?
#
loop_
_entity_poly.entity_id
_entity_poly.type
_entity_poly.pdbx_seq_one_letter_code
_entity_poly.pdbx_strand_id
1 'polypeptide(L)'
;MDSSADFGARMVRYTLFVMVPPTDDDSDGFDSFQFVVTGPLLPRAGESLEFDGPGGFSLSLLVIEVTHWFFDAADESGQPFRLVVEAQPVPTGLADAQKLLDPTALEHWIGQHPTLALAA
;
A
#
# COMPACT_ATOMS: atom_id res chain seq x y z
N MET A 1 27.42 -21.20 23.24
CA MET A 1 26.55 -22.04 22.40
C MET A 1 25.25 -21.29 22.27
N ASP A 2 24.94 -20.92 21.01
CA ASP A 2 23.80 -20.18 20.48
C ASP A 2 23.16 -19.06 21.32
N SER A 3 23.54 -17.83 20.97
CA SER A 3 22.65 -16.69 21.01
C SER A 3 21.54 -16.91 19.97
N SER A 4 20.41 -17.46 20.40
CA SER A 4 19.14 -17.31 19.68
C SER A 4 18.88 -15.81 19.53
N ALA A 5 19.28 -15.25 18.39
CA ALA A 5 18.90 -13.90 18.04
C ALA A 5 17.37 -13.87 17.95
N ASP A 6 16.75 -13.25 18.93
CA ASP A 6 15.34 -12.94 18.97
C ASP A 6 15.07 -11.91 17.86
N PHE A 7 14.99 -12.38 16.62
CA PHE A 7 14.44 -11.63 15.52
C PHE A 7 12.92 -11.67 15.67
N GLY A 8 12.38 -10.94 16.65
CA GLY A 8 11.00 -10.51 16.56
C GLY A 8 10.79 -9.98 15.15
N ALA A 9 9.75 -10.47 14.44
CA ALA A 9 9.59 -10.25 13.00
C ALA A 9 9.79 -8.76 12.68
N ARG A 10 10.92 -8.42 12.05
CA ARG A 10 11.22 -7.04 11.70
C ARG A 10 10.20 -6.62 10.66
N MET A 11 9.25 -5.78 11.06
CA MET A 11 8.24 -5.27 10.15
C MET A 11 8.88 -4.23 9.23
N VAL A 12 8.52 -4.30 7.96
CA VAL A 12 8.84 -3.30 6.94
C VAL A 12 7.68 -2.33 6.85
N ARG A 13 8.00 -1.03 6.78
CA ARG A 13 7.03 0.03 6.55
C ARG A 13 7.23 0.59 5.14
N TYR A 14 6.18 0.63 4.33
CA TYR A 14 6.21 1.14 2.96
C TYR A 14 4.93 1.88 2.62
N THR A 15 5.02 2.86 1.73
CA THR A 15 3.85 3.51 1.14
C THR A 15 3.33 2.62 0.02
N LEU A 16 2.04 2.31 0.05
CA LEU A 16 1.33 1.64 -1.02
C LEU A 16 0.56 2.70 -1.80
N PHE A 17 0.95 2.88 -3.06
CA PHE A 17 0.31 3.77 -4.01
C PHE A 17 -0.56 2.94 -4.95
N VAL A 18 -1.87 3.16 -4.90
CA VAL A 18 -2.84 2.38 -5.68
C VAL A 18 -3.33 3.21 -6.85
N MET A 19 -3.02 2.77 -8.06
CA MET A 19 -3.56 3.32 -9.30
C MET A 19 -4.88 2.64 -9.60
N VAL A 20 -5.96 3.42 -9.68
CA VAL A 20 -7.30 2.93 -9.97
C VAL A 20 -7.64 3.29 -11.43
N PRO A 21 -7.84 2.29 -12.31
CA PRO A 21 -8.25 2.56 -13.68
C PRO A 21 -9.65 3.19 -13.69
N PRO A 22 -9.93 4.06 -14.67
CA PRO A 22 -11.20 4.75 -14.78
C PRO A 22 -12.34 3.76 -15.06
N THR A 23 -13.57 4.14 -14.68
CA THR A 23 -14.76 3.35 -15.01
C THR A 23 -15.20 3.48 -16.46
N ASP A 24 -14.72 4.51 -17.15
CA ASP A 24 -15.08 4.84 -18.52
C ASP A 24 -13.87 4.60 -19.44
N ASP A 25 -14.09 3.83 -20.51
CA ASP A 25 -13.05 3.45 -21.47
C ASP A 25 -12.51 4.67 -22.26
N ASP A 26 -13.22 5.80 -22.21
CA ASP A 26 -12.86 7.06 -22.90
C ASP A 26 -11.99 8.01 -22.04
N SER A 27 -11.58 7.59 -20.84
CA SER A 27 -10.76 8.37 -19.93
C SER A 27 -9.30 7.90 -19.97
N ASP A 28 -8.38 8.74 -20.45
CA ASP A 28 -6.93 8.47 -20.41
C ASP A 28 -6.29 8.69 -19.02
N GLY A 29 -7.09 9.01 -17.99
CA GLY A 29 -6.64 9.30 -16.63
C GLY A 29 -6.73 8.10 -15.68
N PHE A 30 -5.77 7.97 -14.77
CA PHE A 30 -5.88 7.12 -13.59
C PHE A 30 -6.16 8.00 -12.38
N ASP A 31 -7.13 7.60 -11.57
CA ASP A 31 -7.23 8.12 -10.20
C ASP A 31 -6.30 7.32 -9.29
N SER A 32 -6.00 7.86 -8.11
CA SER A 32 -5.14 7.17 -7.17
C SER A 32 -5.46 7.51 -5.73
N PHE A 33 -5.10 6.58 -4.86
CA PHE A 33 -5.05 6.79 -3.42
C PHE A 33 -3.81 6.11 -2.85
N GLN A 34 -3.39 6.52 -1.66
CA GLN A 34 -2.21 5.95 -1.02
C GLN A 34 -2.37 5.84 0.49
N PHE A 35 -1.69 4.87 1.06
CA PHE A 35 -1.63 4.65 2.50
C PHE A 35 -0.33 3.93 2.86
N VAL A 36 0.00 3.90 4.14
CA VAL A 36 1.20 3.25 4.64
C VAL A 36 0.86 1.88 5.19
N VAL A 37 1.62 0.87 4.78
CA VAL A 37 1.53 -0.51 5.27
C VAL A 37 2.71 -0.79 6.17
N THR A 38 2.46 -1.43 7.31
CA THR A 38 3.48 -2.03 8.17
C THR A 38 3.28 -3.54 8.19
N GLY A 39 4.11 -4.27 7.43
CA GLY A 39 3.97 -5.70 7.21
C GLY A 39 5.28 -6.46 7.46
N PRO A 40 5.25 -7.80 7.55
CA PRO A 40 6.45 -8.60 7.81
C PRO A 40 7.41 -8.65 6.62
N LEU A 41 6.96 -8.26 5.42
CA LEU A 41 7.68 -8.40 4.17
C LEU A 41 7.40 -7.20 3.26
N LEU A 42 8.37 -6.84 2.43
CA LEU A 42 8.16 -5.96 1.28
C LEU A 42 7.70 -6.84 0.11
N PRO A 43 6.55 -6.56 -0.52
CA PRO A 43 6.09 -7.33 -1.66
C PRO A 43 6.97 -7.09 -2.88
N ARG A 44 6.85 -7.97 -3.88
CA ARG A 44 7.55 -7.88 -5.17
C ARG A 44 6.58 -7.58 -6.29
N ALA A 45 7.08 -6.97 -7.36
CA ALA A 45 6.33 -6.84 -8.60
C ALA A 45 5.82 -8.20 -9.10
N GLY A 46 4.55 -8.25 -9.50
CA GLY A 46 3.82 -9.46 -9.90
C GLY A 46 3.17 -10.23 -8.75
N GLU A 47 3.40 -9.87 -7.48
CA GLU A 47 2.70 -10.47 -6.34
C GLU A 47 1.33 -9.81 -6.11
N SER A 48 0.41 -10.58 -5.53
CA SER A 48 -0.89 -10.07 -5.07
C SER A 48 -0.82 -9.65 -3.61
N LEU A 49 -1.43 -8.50 -3.30
CA LEU A 49 -1.69 -8.05 -1.94
C LEU A 49 -3.18 -8.15 -1.66
N GLU A 50 -3.53 -8.77 -0.55
CA GLU A 50 -4.91 -8.96 -0.11
C GLU A 50 -5.10 -8.29 1.25
N PHE A 51 -6.07 -7.41 1.35
CA PHE A 51 -6.48 -6.77 2.60
C PHE A 51 -7.95 -7.10 2.87
N ASP A 52 -8.17 -8.03 3.81
CA ASP A 52 -9.50 -8.43 4.25
C ASP A 52 -10.10 -7.37 5.19
N GLY A 53 -11.13 -6.65 4.73
CA GLY A 53 -11.89 -5.72 5.56
C GLY A 53 -13.15 -6.35 6.16
N PRO A 54 -13.66 -5.80 7.28
CA PRO A 54 -14.94 -6.22 7.84
C PRO A 54 -16.09 -5.94 6.87
N GLY A 55 -17.16 -6.75 6.95
CA GLY A 55 -18.34 -6.58 6.12
C GLY A 55 -18.21 -7.10 4.68
N GLY A 56 -17.17 -7.89 4.39
CA GLY A 56 -16.96 -8.49 3.06
C GLY A 56 -16.35 -7.55 2.02
N PHE A 57 -15.84 -6.39 2.48
CA PHE A 57 -15.09 -5.47 1.65
C PHE A 57 -13.60 -5.85 1.68
N SER A 58 -13.06 -6.32 0.56
CA SER A 58 -11.67 -6.77 0.46
C SER A 58 -10.95 -5.97 -0.63
N LEU A 59 -9.75 -5.48 -0.32
CA LEU A 59 -8.90 -4.82 -1.31
C LEU A 59 -7.86 -5.82 -1.84
N SER A 60 -8.05 -6.24 -3.08
CA SER A 60 -7.17 -7.16 -3.80
C SER A 60 -6.38 -6.40 -4.87
N LEU A 61 -5.05 -6.42 -4.77
CA LEU A 61 -4.16 -5.64 -5.62
C LEU A 61 -3.09 -6.51 -6.27
N LEU A 62 -2.68 -6.16 -7.48
CA LEU A 62 -1.47 -6.65 -8.13
C LEU A 62 -0.37 -5.59 -7.99
N VAL A 63 0.77 -5.97 -7.43
CA VAL A 63 1.94 -5.09 -7.35
C VAL A 63 2.56 -4.97 -8.73
N ILE A 64 2.73 -3.72 -9.19
CA ILE A 64 3.29 -3.39 -10.49
C ILE A 64 4.77 -3.06 -10.36
N GLU A 65 5.12 -2.25 -9.37
CA GLU A 65 6.48 -1.75 -9.20
C GLU A 65 6.82 -1.54 -7.71
N VAL A 66 8.11 -1.62 -7.38
CA VAL A 66 8.62 -1.36 -6.05
C VAL A 66 9.83 -0.43 -6.16
N THR A 67 9.63 0.82 -5.74
CA THR A 67 10.61 1.89 -5.89
C THR A 67 11.26 2.21 -4.55
N HIS A 68 12.59 2.27 -4.56
CA HIS A 68 13.41 2.59 -3.41
C HIS A 68 14.09 3.95 -3.65
N TRP A 69 13.64 4.98 -2.93
CA TRP A 69 14.25 6.30 -2.96
C TRP A 69 15.24 6.43 -1.83
N PHE A 70 16.43 6.92 -2.12
CA PHE A 70 17.46 7.23 -1.12
C PHE A 70 17.72 8.72 -1.17
N PHE A 71 17.69 9.36 -0.01
CA PHE A 71 17.86 10.80 0.11
C PHE A 71 19.14 11.12 0.83
N ASP A 72 19.82 12.18 0.39
CA ASP A 72 20.90 12.76 1.18
C ASP A 72 20.32 13.37 2.45
N ALA A 73 21.08 13.32 3.54
CA ALA A 73 20.65 13.83 4.84
C ALA A 73 20.34 15.35 4.85
N ALA A 74 20.80 16.07 3.81
CA ALA A 74 20.50 17.48 3.59
C ALA A 74 19.11 17.72 2.97
N ASP A 75 18.55 16.73 2.27
CA ASP A 75 17.30 16.86 1.51
C ASP A 75 16.07 16.47 2.34
N GLU A 76 16.17 15.42 3.17
CA GLU A 76 15.06 14.95 4.01
C GLU A 76 15.57 14.54 5.40
N SER A 77 15.53 15.48 6.36
CA SER A 77 16.06 15.23 7.69
C SER A 77 15.24 14.16 8.43
N GLY A 78 15.87 13.03 8.74
CA GLY A 78 15.26 11.96 9.55
C GLY A 78 14.61 10.83 8.75
N GLN A 79 14.61 10.90 7.41
CA GLN A 79 14.12 9.82 6.56
C GLN A 79 15.14 9.54 5.44
N PRO A 80 16.15 8.67 5.67
CA PRO A 80 17.22 8.44 4.69
C PRO A 80 16.74 7.68 3.44
N PHE A 81 15.54 7.11 3.47
CA PHE A 81 14.95 6.43 2.34
C PHE A 81 13.42 6.38 2.40
N ARG A 82 12.78 6.16 1.24
CA ARG A 82 11.35 5.90 1.10
C ARG A 82 11.13 4.66 0.23
N LEU A 83 10.26 3.78 0.71
CA LEU A 83 9.81 2.60 -0.02
C LEU A 83 8.41 2.87 -0.54
N VAL A 84 8.25 2.81 -1.85
CA VAL A 84 6.95 2.96 -2.52
C VAL A 84 6.65 1.67 -3.25
N VAL A 85 5.50 1.08 -2.96
CA VAL A 85 4.94 -0.05 -3.69
C VAL A 85 3.81 0.50 -4.54
N GLU A 86 3.92 0.37 -5.84
CA GLU A 86 2.87 0.74 -6.78
C GLU A 86 2.04 -0.49 -7.12
N ALA A 87 0.72 -0.37 -7.04
CA ALA A 87 -0.18 -1.47 -7.28
C ALA A 87 -1.45 -1.02 -8.01
N GLN A 88 -2.13 -1.99 -8.62
CA GLN A 88 -3.43 -1.79 -9.28
C GLN A 88 -4.43 -2.79 -8.71
N PRO A 89 -5.72 -2.46 -8.63
CA PRO A 89 -6.72 -3.43 -8.27
C PRO A 89 -6.78 -4.54 -9.31
N VAL A 90 -6.88 -5.78 -8.85
CA VAL A 90 -7.24 -6.90 -9.74
C VAL A 90 -8.67 -6.69 -10.25
N PRO A 91 -9.08 -7.29 -11.38
CA PRO A 91 -10.41 -7.04 -11.97
C PRO A 91 -11.58 -7.26 -11.00
N THR A 92 -11.48 -8.25 -10.10
CA THR A 92 -12.51 -8.54 -9.10
C THR A 92 -12.53 -7.55 -7.93
N GLY A 93 -11.44 -6.82 -7.68
CA GLY A 93 -11.30 -5.82 -6.62
C GLY A 93 -11.49 -4.37 -7.09
N LEU A 94 -11.74 -4.14 -8.38
CA LEU A 94 -11.83 -2.78 -8.95
C LEU A 94 -12.94 -1.94 -8.31
N ALA A 95 -14.13 -2.51 -8.16
CA ALA A 95 -15.27 -1.81 -7.58
C ALA A 95 -15.03 -1.40 -6.11
N ASP A 96 -14.23 -2.18 -5.38
CA ASP A 96 -13.88 -1.88 -4.00
C ASP A 96 -12.79 -0.80 -3.93
N ALA A 97 -11.76 -0.87 -4.78
CA ALA A 97 -10.75 0.18 -4.89
C ALA A 97 -11.35 1.53 -5.29
N GLN A 98 -12.36 1.55 -6.17
CA GLN A 98 -13.07 2.78 -6.56
C GLN A 98 -13.78 3.46 -5.39
N LYS A 99 -14.31 2.71 -4.42
CA LYS A 99 -14.91 3.29 -3.21
C LYS A 99 -13.87 4.00 -2.34
N LEU A 100 -12.63 3.52 -2.35
CA LEU A 100 -11.52 4.09 -1.57
C LEU A 100 -10.92 5.35 -2.21
N LEU A 101 -11.41 5.77 -3.39
CA LEU A 101 -11.11 7.09 -3.93
C LEU A 101 -11.76 8.22 -3.12
N ASP A 102 -12.84 7.93 -2.38
CA ASP A 102 -13.37 8.85 -1.38
C ASP A 102 -12.44 8.87 -0.15
N PRO A 103 -11.81 10.02 0.18
CA PRO A 103 -10.90 10.12 1.32
C PRO A 103 -11.53 9.72 2.66
N THR A 104 -12.84 9.96 2.84
CA THR A 104 -13.56 9.61 4.08
C THR A 104 -13.72 8.09 4.20
N ALA A 105 -14.06 7.43 3.08
CA ALA A 105 -14.15 5.98 3.02
C ALA A 105 -12.78 5.32 3.24
N LEU A 106 -11.72 5.89 2.63
CA LEU A 106 -10.34 5.44 2.82
C LEU A 106 -9.90 5.55 4.29
N GLU A 107 -10.10 6.70 4.93
CA GLU A 107 -9.76 6.90 6.34
C GLU A 107 -10.50 5.91 7.24
N HIS A 108 -11.81 5.72 7.01
CA HIS A 108 -12.59 4.76 7.77
C HIS A 108 -12.09 3.33 7.59
N TRP A 109 -11.82 2.91 6.35
CA TRP A 109 -11.31 1.59 6.03
C TRP A 109 -9.93 1.35 6.67
N ILE A 110 -8.98 2.29 6.53
CA ILE A 110 -7.66 2.22 7.17
C ILE A 110 -7.78 2.06 8.68
N GLY A 111 -8.70 2.80 9.32
CA GLY A 111 -8.94 2.71 10.77
C GLY A 111 -9.37 1.32 11.27
N GLN A 112 -9.81 0.43 10.37
CA GLN A 112 -10.18 -0.95 10.68
C GLN A 112 -8.98 -1.92 10.62
N HIS A 113 -7.83 -1.48 10.08
CA HIS A 113 -6.65 -2.31 9.95
C HIS A 113 -5.50 -1.81 10.84
N PRO A 114 -5.04 -2.60 11.83
CA PRO A 114 -3.99 -2.16 12.76
C PRO A 114 -2.61 -1.99 12.12
N THR A 115 -2.39 -2.57 10.93
CA THR A 115 -1.13 -2.48 10.18
C THR A 115 -1.10 -1.35 9.17
N LEU A 116 -2.20 -0.60 9.02
CA LEU A 116 -2.33 0.48 8.05
C LEU A 116 -2.33 1.84 8.73
N ALA A 117 -1.91 2.87 7.99
CA ALA A 117 -2.02 4.26 8.41
C ALA A 117 -2.23 5.16 7.19
N LEU A 118 -2.86 6.32 7.38
CA LEU A 118 -2.90 7.35 6.34
C LEU A 118 -1.48 7.76 5.94
N ALA A 119 -1.26 7.98 4.65
CA ALA A 119 -0.05 8.62 4.16
C ALA A 119 -0.10 10.11 4.53
N ALA A 120 0.97 10.63 5.11
CA ALA A 120 1.12 12.05 5.47
C ALA A 120 1.49 12.90 4.25
#